data_AF-A0A7S0MTC4-F1
#
_entry.id   AF-A0A7S0MTC4-F1
#
_cell.length_a   1.000
_cell.length_b   1.000
_cell.length_c   1.000
_cell.angle_alpha   90.00
_cell.angle_beta   90.00
_cell.angle_gamma   90.00
#
_symmetry.space_group_name_H-M   'P 1'
#
loop_
_entity.id
_entity.type
_entity.pdbx_description
1 polymer ?
#
loop_
_entity_poly.entity_id
_entity_poly.type
_entity_poly.pdbx_seq_one_letter_code
_entity_poly.pdbx_strand_id
1 'polypeptide(L)'
;PHLSQVPRLYQVHRSTVPSVVSFADFLSNVFLPLHKVTQDPASNPELFLFLQQVVAFDSVDDESLGERKIWKDPPRPEDWTTPHNPPYSYYMYYMWANINSLNKFRRE
;
A
#
# COMPACT_ATOMS: atom_id res chain seq x y z
N PRO A 1 16.00 -6.38 12.44
CA PRO A 1 14.57 -6.04 12.28
C PRO A 1 14.43 -4.78 11.41
N HIS A 2 13.68 -4.86 10.32
CA HIS A 2 13.53 -3.76 9.35
C HIS A 2 12.09 -3.21 9.35
N LEU A 3 11.94 -1.89 9.29
CA LEU A 3 10.67 -1.20 9.08
C LEU A 3 10.60 -0.76 7.62
N SER A 4 9.62 -1.28 6.88
CA SER A 4 9.42 -0.91 5.48
C SER A 4 8.59 0.37 5.44
N GLN A 5 9.21 1.48 5.01
CA GLN A 5 8.51 2.76 4.91
C GLN A 5 7.69 2.83 3.62
N VAL A 6 6.43 3.23 3.73
CA VAL A 6 5.49 3.41 2.62
C VAL A 6 4.98 4.86 2.60
N PRO A 7 5.59 5.72 1.76
CA PRO A 7 5.18 7.11 1.61
C PRO A 7 3.75 7.23 1.06
N ARG A 8 2.93 8.13 1.61
CA ARG A 8 1.55 8.37 1.13
C ARG A 8 1.49 9.31 -0.08
N LEU A 9 2.20 8.91 -1.13
CA LEU A 9 2.43 9.74 -2.33
C LEU A 9 1.55 9.34 -3.53
N TYR A 10 0.32 8.86 -3.30
CA TYR A 10 -0.57 8.45 -4.40
C TYR A 10 -0.76 9.55 -5.44
N GLN A 11 -1.01 10.79 -5.02
CA GLN A 11 -1.16 11.93 -5.93
C GLN A 11 0.05 12.13 -6.85
N VAL A 12 1.27 11.93 -6.32
CA VAL A 12 2.50 12.02 -7.11
C VAL A 12 2.53 10.89 -8.13
N HIS A 13 2.36 9.64 -7.70
CA HIS A 13 2.38 8.48 -8.60
C HIS A 13 1.26 8.53 -9.64
N ARG A 14 0.08 8.99 -9.26
CA ARG A 14 -1.08 9.18 -10.14
C ARG A 14 -0.82 10.19 -11.26
N SER A 15 0.12 11.11 -11.03
CA SER A 15 0.53 12.15 -11.98
C SER A 15 1.77 11.78 -12.78
N THR A 16 2.65 10.93 -12.25
CA THR A 16 3.97 10.64 -12.85
C THR A 16 4.12 9.22 -13.41
N VAL A 17 3.30 8.26 -12.96
CA VAL A 17 3.39 6.85 -13.34
C VAL A 17 2.15 6.44 -14.14
N PRO A 18 2.25 6.21 -15.46
CA PRO A 18 1.09 5.93 -16.31
C PRO A 18 0.25 4.70 -15.91
N SER A 19 0.86 3.71 -15.24
CA SER A 19 0.15 2.51 -14.78
C SER A 19 -0.63 2.70 -13.48
N VAL A 20 -0.46 3.83 -12.78
CA VAL A 20 -1.21 4.14 -11.56
C VAL A 20 -2.41 5.00 -11.95
N VAL A 21 -3.56 4.37 -12.21
CA VAL A 21 -4.79 5.08 -12.60
C VAL A 21 -5.81 5.17 -11.46
N SER A 22 -5.69 4.28 -10.48
CA SER A 22 -6.54 4.16 -9.30
C SER A 22 -5.72 3.96 -8.02
N PHE A 23 -6.35 4.15 -6.86
CA PHE A 23 -5.70 3.84 -5.58
C PHE A 23 -5.43 2.33 -5.42
N ALA A 24 -6.24 1.47 -6.04
CA ALA A 24 -5.99 0.03 -6.11
C ALA A 24 -4.66 -0.29 -6.78
N ASP A 25 -4.28 0.42 -7.85
CA ASP A 25 -3.00 0.20 -8.54
C ASP A 25 -1.82 0.56 -7.63
N PHE A 26 -1.94 1.66 -6.89
CA PHE A 26 -0.94 2.06 -5.90
C PHE A 26 -0.75 0.98 -4.83
N LEU A 27 -1.84 0.49 -4.23
CA LEU A 27 -1.78 -0.61 -3.26
C LEU A 27 -1.21 -1.89 -3.88
N SER A 28 -1.61 -2.22 -5.11
CA SER A 28 -1.14 -3.40 -5.82
C SER A 28 0.37 -3.35 -6.07
N ASN A 29 0.92 -2.19 -6.41
CA ASN A 29 2.36 -2.03 -6.59
C ASN A 29 3.16 -2.29 -5.29
N VAL A 30 2.56 -2.08 -4.12
CA VAL A 30 3.17 -2.39 -2.83
C VAL A 30 2.97 -3.86 -2.47
N PHE A 31 1.74 -4.37 -2.50
CA PHE A 31 1.40 -5.65 -1.88
C PHE A 31 1.39 -6.85 -2.82
N LEU A 32 1.09 -6.67 -4.11
CA LEU A 32 1.04 -7.79 -5.05
C LEU A 32 2.39 -8.51 -5.19
N PRO A 33 3.56 -7.81 -5.28
CA PRO A 33 4.85 -8.49 -5.27
C PRO A 33 5.09 -9.33 -4.00
N LEU A 34 4.64 -8.83 -2.85
CA LEU A 34 4.80 -9.50 -1.56
C LEU A 34 3.92 -10.75 -1.44
N HIS A 35 2.70 -10.71 -1.99
CA HIS A 35 1.84 -11.88 -2.10
C HIS A 35 2.42 -12.92 -3.06
N LYS A 36 2.89 -12.50 -4.24
CA LYS A 36 3.50 -13.40 -5.24
C LYS A 36 4.73 -14.11 -4.70
N VAL A 37 5.64 -13.38 -4.03
CA VAL A 37 6.85 -14.00 -3.46
C VAL A 37 6.55 -14.85 -2.22
N THR A 38 5.45 -14.57 -1.51
CA THR A 38 4.97 -15.45 -0.44
C THR A 38 4.44 -16.77 -1.02
N GLN A 39 3.73 -16.72 -2.15
CA GLN A 39 3.24 -17.91 -2.84
C GLN A 39 4.36 -18.75 -3.47
N ASP A 40 5.32 -18.10 -4.13
CA ASP A 40 6.47 -18.73 -4.74
C ASP A 40 7.77 -18.00 -4.33
N PRO A 41 8.45 -18.46 -3.27
CA PRO A 41 9.72 -17.89 -2.83
C PRO A 41 10.84 -17.94 -3.87
N ALA A 42 10.78 -18.89 -4.82
CA ALA A 42 11.81 -19.05 -5.85
C ALA A 42 11.68 -18.00 -6.96
N SER A 43 10.50 -17.38 -7.11
CA SER A 43 10.25 -16.33 -8.09
C SER A 43 11.11 -15.07 -7.85
N ASN A 44 11.45 -14.78 -6.59
CA ASN A 44 12.35 -13.72 -6.20
C ASN A 44 12.95 -14.00 -4.80
N PRO A 45 14.06 -14.76 -4.72
CA PRO A 45 14.66 -15.16 -3.44
C PRO A 45 15.14 -13.98 -2.59
N GLU A 46 15.62 -12.91 -3.23
CA GLU A 46 16.09 -11.70 -2.54
C GLU A 46 14.94 -11.00 -1.81
N LEU A 47 13.82 -10.78 -2.51
CA LEU A 47 12.62 -10.18 -1.92
C LEU A 47 12.04 -11.07 -0.82
N PHE A 48 12.06 -12.39 -1.00
CA PHE A 48 11.61 -13.31 0.04
C PHE A 48 12.43 -13.17 1.33
N LEU A 49 13.76 -13.18 1.20
CA LEU A 49 14.69 -13.03 2.33
C LEU A 49 14.55 -11.65 2.99
N PHE A 50 14.42 -10.59 2.20
CA PHE A 50 14.12 -9.25 2.71
C PHE A 50 12.84 -9.28 3.55
N LEU A 51 11.76 -9.87 3.03
CA LEU A 51 10.46 -9.92 3.71
C LEU A 51 10.50 -10.73 5.02
N GLN A 52 11.42 -11.68 5.18
CA GLN A 52 11.65 -12.37 6.47
C GLN A 52 12.23 -11.44 7.55
N GLN A 53 12.88 -10.35 7.16
CA GLN A 53 13.49 -9.38 8.08
C GLN A 53 12.59 -8.19 8.39
N VAL A 54 11.53 -7.99 7.60
CA VAL A 54 10.53 -6.93 7.79
C VAL A 54 9.65 -7.28 8.99
N VAL A 55 9.58 -6.35 9.96
CA VAL A 55 8.76 -6.52 11.17
C VAL A 55 7.53 -5.64 11.20
N ALA A 56 7.54 -4.53 10.46
CA ALA A 56 6.39 -3.64 10.33
C ALA A 56 6.49 -2.79 9.06
N PHE A 57 5.33 -2.27 8.66
CA PHE A 57 5.21 -1.22 7.66
C PHE A 57 4.96 0.10 8.38
N ASP A 58 5.68 1.13 7.97
CA ASP A 58 5.58 2.47 8.53
C ASP A 58 5.07 3.43 7.46
N SER A 59 3.93 4.08 7.69
CA SER A 59 3.36 4.99 6.71
C SER A 59 3.79 6.42 7.01
N VAL A 60 4.45 7.05 6.03
CA VAL A 60 5.08 8.38 6.20
C VAL A 60 4.48 9.42 5.25
N ASP A 61 4.25 10.63 5.76
CA ASP A 61 3.89 11.83 4.98
C ASP A 61 4.08 13.09 5.84
N ASP A 62 3.86 14.27 5.26
CA ASP A 62 3.83 15.55 5.97
C ASP A 62 2.47 15.81 6.63
N GLU A 63 2.35 15.45 7.92
CA GLU A 63 1.12 15.61 8.72
C GLU A 63 0.76 17.08 9.01
N SER A 64 1.58 18.05 8.61
CA SER A 64 1.23 19.48 8.71
C SER A 64 0.26 19.92 7.61
N LEU A 65 0.13 19.13 6.53
CA LEU A 65 -0.79 19.40 5.44
C LEU A 65 -2.23 19.07 5.84
N GLY A 66 -3.13 20.05 5.68
CA GLY A 66 -4.54 19.85 6.01
C GLY A 66 -5.20 18.80 5.12
N GLU A 67 -5.93 17.87 5.75
CA GLU A 67 -6.68 16.82 5.03
C GLU A 67 -8.05 17.30 4.53
N ARG A 68 -8.50 16.69 3.43
CA ARG A 68 -9.89 16.86 2.95
C ARG A 68 -10.85 16.05 3.82
N LYS A 69 -12.11 16.51 3.90
CA LYS A 69 -13.17 15.85 4.68
C LYS A 69 -13.28 14.36 4.38
N ILE A 70 -13.46 13.60 5.44
CA ILE A 70 -13.85 12.17 5.40
C ILE A 70 -15.19 12.07 4.66
N TRP A 71 -15.22 11.20 3.64
CA TRP A 71 -16.42 10.91 2.88
C TRP A 71 -17.32 9.99 3.72
N LYS A 72 -18.63 10.25 3.77
CA LYS A 72 -19.57 9.37 4.48
C LYS A 72 -19.62 7.97 3.85
N ASP A 73 -19.57 7.92 2.52
CA ASP A 73 -19.39 6.71 1.72
C ASP A 73 -18.20 6.94 0.79
N PRO A 74 -16.98 6.56 1.19
CA PRO A 74 -15.85 6.60 0.28
C PRO A 74 -16.02 5.50 -0.80
N PRO A 75 -15.61 5.77 -2.06
CA PRO A 75 -15.64 4.76 -3.12
C PRO A 75 -14.64 3.64 -2.81
N ARG A 76 -14.66 2.54 -3.59
CA ARG A 76 -13.66 1.48 -3.46
C ARG A 76 -12.30 1.93 -4.03
N PRO A 77 -11.18 1.25 -3.71
CA PRO A 77 -9.86 1.64 -4.20
C PRO A 77 -9.75 1.66 -5.72
N GLU A 78 -10.47 0.77 -6.40
CA GLU A 78 -10.50 0.69 -7.87
C GLU A 78 -11.20 1.90 -8.48
N ASP A 79 -12.20 2.42 -7.77
CA ASP A 79 -13.02 3.57 -8.17
C ASP A 79 -12.40 4.91 -7.74
N TRP A 80 -11.43 4.89 -6.81
CA TRP A 80 -10.65 6.08 -6.44
C TRP A 80 -9.64 6.43 -7.54
N THR A 81 -10.11 7.15 -8.56
CA THR A 81 -9.33 7.54 -9.75
C THR A 81 -8.95 9.03 -9.79
N THR A 82 -9.39 9.78 -8.76
CA THR A 82 -9.11 11.21 -8.61
C THR A 82 -7.61 11.47 -8.52
N PRO A 83 -7.10 12.62 -9.00
CA PRO A 83 -5.67 12.95 -8.89
C PRO A 83 -5.21 13.26 -7.47
N HIS A 84 -6.12 13.36 -6.51
CA HIS A 84 -5.82 13.74 -5.12
C HIS A 84 -5.60 12.53 -4.22
N ASN A 85 -4.76 12.72 -3.19
CA ASN A 85 -4.59 11.75 -2.13
C ASN A 85 -5.94 11.43 -1.45
N PRO A 86 -6.24 10.14 -1.19
CA PRO A 86 -7.30 9.80 -0.27
C PRO A 86 -6.98 10.28 1.15
N PRO A 87 -8.02 10.49 2.00
CA PRO A 87 -7.81 10.84 3.41
C PRO A 87 -6.94 9.81 4.13
N TYR A 88 -6.27 10.23 5.20
CA TYR A 88 -5.36 9.35 5.96
C TYR A 88 -6.04 8.09 6.46
N SER A 89 -7.25 8.22 7.00
CA SER A 89 -8.05 7.07 7.49
C SER A 89 -8.32 6.03 6.40
N TYR A 90 -8.57 6.48 5.16
CA TYR A 90 -8.78 5.62 4.01
C TYR A 90 -7.49 4.89 3.63
N TYR A 91 -6.37 5.63 3.59
CA TYR A 91 -5.03 5.07 3.41
C TYR A 91 -4.72 3.97 4.44
N MET A 92 -4.87 4.28 5.73
CA MET A 92 -4.55 3.36 6.82
C MET A 92 -5.42 2.11 6.79
N TYR A 93 -6.72 2.24 6.51
CA TYR A 93 -7.62 1.10 6.42
C TYR A 93 -7.17 0.09 5.36
N TYR A 94 -6.89 0.55 4.14
CA TYR A 94 -6.49 -0.36 3.06
C TYR A 94 -5.05 -0.88 3.22
N MET A 95 -4.14 -0.08 3.79
CA MET A 95 -2.82 -0.56 4.19
C MET A 95 -2.94 -1.69 5.21
N TRP A 96 -3.71 -1.47 6.28
CA TRP A 96 -3.97 -2.47 7.31
C TRP A 96 -4.60 -3.75 6.73
N ALA A 97 -5.62 -3.61 5.88
CA ALA A 97 -6.31 -4.75 5.27
C ALA A 97 -5.36 -5.63 4.44
N ASN A 98 -4.49 -5.00 3.63
CA ASN A 98 -3.48 -5.71 2.85
C ASN A 98 -2.40 -6.35 3.73
N ILE A 99 -1.88 -5.63 4.72
CA ILE A 99 -0.90 -6.17 5.69
C ILE A 99 -1.49 -7.37 6.43
N ASN A 100 -2.75 -7.28 6.88
CA ASN A 100 -3.43 -8.36 7.58
C ASN A 100 -3.62 -9.58 6.67
N SER A 101 -4.03 -9.37 5.41
CA SER A 101 -4.15 -10.44 4.41
C SER A 101 -2.82 -11.14 4.16
N LEU A 102 -1.75 -10.38 3.91
CA LEU A 102 -0.40 -10.90 3.73
C LEU A 102 0.09 -11.67 4.95
N ASN A 103 -0.10 -11.12 6.15
CA ASN A 103 0.30 -11.76 7.40
C ASN A 103 -0.45 -13.06 7.64
N LYS A 104 -1.74 -13.12 7.31
CA LYS A 104 -2.51 -14.36 7.39
C LYS A 104 -1.94 -15.41 6.44
N PHE A 105 -1.68 -15.04 5.19
CA PHE A 105 -1.12 -15.95 4.19
C PHE A 105 0.26 -16.50 4.60
N ARG A 106 1.09 -15.67 5.23
CA ARG A 106 2.44 -16.06 5.68
C ARG A 106 2.46 -16.92 6.96
N ARG A 107 1.32 -17.11 7.63
CA ARG A 107 1.20 -17.97 8.82
C ARG A 107 0.75 -19.40 8.50
N GLU A 108 0.17 -19.60 7.31
CA GLU A 108 -0.30 -20.89 6.80
C GLU A 108 0.87 -21.68 6.19
#